data_AF-A0A1F2R616-F1
#
_entry.id   AF-A0A1F2R616-F1
#
_cell.length_a   1.000
_cell.length_b   1.000
_cell.length_c   1.000
_cell.angle_alpha   90.00
_cell.angle_beta   90.00
_cell.angle_gamma   90.00
#
_symmetry.space_group_name_H-M   'P 1'
#
loop_
_entity.id
_entity.type
_entity.pdbx_description
1 polymer ?
#
loop_
_entity_poly.entity_id
_entity_poly.type
_entity_poly.pdbx_seq_one_letter_code
_entity_poly.pdbx_strand_id
1 'polypeptide(L)'
;MTDEDARRLRWLDAFGALIGNTDRHQYNILFFTEEGIPRLAPAFDQVSMLYAPTADGQVPPRVFTVPNVTSDTLDVWDDARNAARQFWVRGSEDARLSDDVRAICGINAQLLARNSHDIALAESSPGRTPITRSDAVHNGD
;
A
#
# COMPACT_ATOMS: atom_id res chain seq x y z
N MET A 1 7.40 11.10 -25.47
CA MET A 1 7.17 10.99 -24.03
C MET A 1 8.01 12.05 -23.34
N THR A 2 7.39 12.89 -22.53
CA THR A 2 8.07 14.00 -21.84
C THR A 2 8.63 13.54 -20.48
N ASP A 3 9.47 14.36 -19.87
CA ASP A 3 9.93 14.11 -18.49
C ASP A 3 8.78 14.13 -17.48
N GLU A 4 7.73 14.92 -17.77
CA GLU A 4 6.50 14.94 -16.98
C GLU A 4 5.74 13.61 -17.08
N ASP A 5 5.61 13.03 -18.28
CA ASP A 5 4.99 11.71 -18.46
C ASP A 5 5.79 10.63 -17.71
N ALA A 6 7.12 10.68 -17.77
CA ALA A 6 7.99 9.76 -17.06
C ALA A 6 7.83 9.90 -15.53
N ARG A 7 7.77 11.13 -15.01
CA ARG A 7 7.50 11.39 -13.58
C ARG A 7 6.13 10.88 -13.18
N ARG A 8 5.11 11.06 -14.02
CA ARG A 8 3.74 10.58 -13.78
C ARG A 8 3.66 9.06 -13.76
N LEU A 9 4.42 8.36 -14.60
CA LEU A 9 4.54 6.90 -14.55
C LEU A 9 5.12 6.42 -13.21
N ARG A 10 6.21 7.03 -12.75
CA ARG A 10 6.81 6.69 -11.45
C ARG A 10 5.85 6.98 -10.30
N TRP A 11 5.07 8.06 -10.42
CA TRP A 11 4.03 8.39 -9.45
C TRP A 11 2.91 7.33 -9.43
N LEU A 12 2.42 6.90 -10.60
CA LEU A 12 1.40 5.85 -10.70
C LEU A 12 1.91 4.52 -10.16
N ASP A 13 3.17 4.19 -10.41
CA ASP A 13 3.80 3.00 -9.87
C ASP A 13 3.82 3.02 -8.33
N ALA A 14 4.30 4.12 -7.74
CA ALA A 14 4.32 4.32 -6.30
C ALA A 14 2.90 4.32 -5.70
N PHE A 15 1.98 5.08 -6.28
CA PHE A 15 0.59 5.18 -5.83
C PHE A 15 -0.09 3.81 -5.84
N GLY A 16 0.02 3.09 -6.96
CA GLY A 16 -0.54 1.75 -7.10
C GLY A 16 -0.01 0.80 -6.03
N ALA A 17 1.29 0.80 -5.77
CA ALA A 17 1.88 -0.01 -4.70
C ALA A 17 1.32 0.37 -3.31
N LEU A 18 1.18 1.67 -3.03
CA LEU A 18 0.69 2.20 -1.75
C LEU A 18 -0.81 2.00 -1.52
N ILE A 19 -1.58 1.68 -2.56
CA ILE A 19 -2.99 1.26 -2.44
C ILE A 19 -3.16 -0.27 -2.52
N GLY A 20 -2.08 -1.04 -2.44
CA GLY A 20 -2.15 -2.49 -2.51
C GLY A 20 -2.59 -3.01 -3.89
N ASN A 21 -2.32 -2.26 -4.96
CA ASN A 21 -2.49 -2.75 -6.31
C ASN A 21 -1.35 -3.72 -6.64
N THR A 22 -1.66 -5.02 -6.60
CA THR A 22 -0.72 -6.09 -6.96
C THR A 22 -0.69 -6.38 -8.46
N ASP A 23 -1.56 -5.74 -9.25
CA ASP A 23 -1.70 -5.94 -10.70
C ASP A 23 -1.28 -4.68 -11.48
N ARG A 24 -0.01 -4.30 -11.32
CA ARG A 24 0.58 -3.10 -11.95
C ARG A 24 1.40 -3.46 -13.18
N HIS A 25 0.82 -4.20 -14.12
CA HIS A 25 1.52 -4.61 -15.33
C HIS A 25 1.51 -3.54 -16.42
N GLN A 26 2.44 -3.62 -17.37
CA GLN A 26 2.61 -2.64 -18.46
C GLN A 26 1.36 -2.41 -19.33
N TYR A 27 0.44 -3.37 -19.40
CA TYR A 27 -0.81 -3.22 -20.16
C TYR A 27 -1.82 -2.26 -19.52
N ASN A 28 -1.59 -1.83 -18.27
CA ASN A 28 -2.35 -0.79 -17.58
C ASN A 28 -1.80 0.62 -17.86
N ILE A 29 -0.87 0.73 -18.80
CA ILE A 29 -0.28 1.99 -19.27
C ILE A 29 -0.64 2.15 -20.75
N LEU A 30 -1.24 3.28 -21.09
CA LEU A 30 -1.57 3.65 -22.46
C LEU A 30 -0.98 5.00 -22.79
N PHE A 31 -0.67 5.20 -24.07
CA PHE A 31 -0.23 6.47 -24.61
C PHE A 31 -1.17 6.91 -25.72
N PHE A 32 -1.49 8.19 -25.73
CA PHE A 32 -2.13 8.84 -26.88
C PHE A 32 -1.09 9.64 -27.64
N THR A 33 -1.33 9.87 -28.92
CA THR A 33 -0.50 10.75 -29.73
C THR A 33 -1.10 12.15 -29.71
N GLU A 34 -0.33 13.11 -29.24
CA GLU A 34 -0.67 14.53 -29.28
C GLU A 34 0.42 15.24 -30.08
N GLU A 35 0.06 15.86 -31.21
CA GLU A 35 1.00 16.54 -32.12
C GLU A 35 2.21 15.68 -32.55
N GLY A 36 2.00 14.36 -32.69
CA GLY A 36 3.06 13.42 -33.05
C GLY A 36 3.95 12.98 -31.88
N ILE A 37 3.70 13.47 -30.67
CA ILE A 37 4.44 13.11 -29.45
C ILE A 37 3.58 12.13 -28.63
N PRO A 38 4.13 10.97 -28.21
CA PRO A 38 3.43 10.09 -27.27
C PRO A 38 3.30 10.78 -25.91
N ARG A 39 2.06 10.87 -25.41
CA ARG A 39 1.66 11.42 -24.11
C ARG A 39 0.97 10.36 -23.29
N LEU A 40 1.25 10.33 -21.99
CA LEU A 40 0.64 9.34 -21.10
C LEU A 40 -0.88 9.57 -21.04
N ALA A 41 -1.66 8.53 -21.27
CA ALA A 41 -3.11 8.58 -21.13
C ALA A 41 -3.52 8.78 -19.66
N PRO A 42 -4.74 9.27 -19.37
CA PRO A 42 -5.28 9.24 -18.02
C PRO A 42 -5.18 7.83 -17.41
N ALA A 43 -4.87 7.77 -16.12
CA ALA A 43 -4.72 6.50 -15.42
C ALA A 43 -6.06 5.75 -15.40
N PHE A 44 -5.98 4.44 -15.56
CA PHE A 44 -7.10 3.51 -15.42
C PHE A 44 -6.64 2.31 -14.59
N ASP A 45 -7.60 1.50 -14.16
CA ASP A 45 -7.36 0.25 -13.42
C ASP A 45 -6.47 0.40 -12.17
N GLN A 46 -6.65 1.51 -11.45
CA GLN A 46 -6.01 1.74 -10.15
C GLN A 46 -6.91 1.19 -9.05
N VAL A 47 -6.75 -0.10 -8.76
CA VAL A 47 -7.59 -0.83 -7.81
C VAL A 47 -6.75 -1.61 -6.79
N SER A 48 -7.28 -1.79 -5.57
CA SER A 48 -6.59 -2.50 -4.49
C SER A 48 -6.70 -4.02 -4.65
N MET A 49 -6.05 -4.57 -5.68
CA MET A 49 -6.10 -6.00 -6.03
C MET A 49 -5.67 -6.94 -4.90
N LEU A 50 -4.91 -6.46 -3.91
CA LEU A 50 -4.65 -7.20 -2.69
C LEU A 50 -5.93 -7.77 -2.08
N TYR A 51 -7.04 -7.04 -2.12
CA TYR A 51 -8.31 -7.48 -1.52
C TYR A 51 -9.26 -8.18 -2.49
N ALA A 52 -8.82 -8.48 -3.72
CA ALA A 52 -9.65 -9.18 -4.69
C ALA A 52 -10.06 -10.57 -4.18
N PRO A 53 -11.31 -11.02 -4.43
CA PRO A 53 -11.69 -12.39 -4.17
C PRO A 53 -10.77 -13.38 -4.90
N THR A 54 -10.60 -14.57 -4.33
CA THR A 54 -10.00 -15.72 -5.00
C THR A 54 -10.92 -16.21 -6.12
N ALA A 55 -10.41 -17.11 -6.97
CA ALA A 55 -11.17 -17.65 -8.10
C ALA A 55 -12.48 -18.37 -7.68
N ASP A 56 -12.52 -18.90 -6.45
CA ASP A 56 -13.69 -19.51 -5.81
C ASP A 56 -14.53 -18.51 -4.99
N GLY A 57 -14.25 -17.20 -5.11
CA GLY A 57 -15.04 -16.11 -4.53
C GLY A 57 -14.74 -15.78 -3.07
N GLN A 58 -13.72 -16.40 -2.45
CA GLN A 58 -13.37 -16.12 -1.06
C GLN A 58 -12.53 -14.86 -0.93
N VAL A 59 -12.73 -14.10 0.13
CA VAL A 59 -11.87 -12.96 0.48
C VAL A 59 -11.10 -13.33 1.75
N PRO A 60 -9.98 -14.05 1.65
CA PRO A 60 -9.20 -14.41 2.83
C PRO A 60 -8.67 -13.14 3.50
N PRO A 61 -8.48 -13.16 4.84
CA PRO A 61 -7.81 -12.07 5.53
C PRO A 61 -6.43 -11.82 4.92
N ARG A 62 -6.17 -10.57 4.54
CA ARG A 62 -4.88 -10.13 3.98
C ARG A 62 -4.42 -8.87 4.68
N VAL A 63 -3.12 -8.82 4.94
CA VAL A 63 -2.48 -7.69 5.60
C VAL A 63 -1.76 -6.86 4.55
N PHE A 64 -2.09 -5.57 4.47
CA PHE A 64 -1.34 -4.63 3.66
C PHE A 64 -0.05 -4.24 4.39
N THR A 65 1.07 -4.38 3.70
CA THR A 65 2.38 -3.92 4.16
C THR A 65 2.79 -2.72 3.32
N VAL A 66 3.21 -1.64 3.98
CA VAL A 66 3.70 -0.45 3.27
C VAL A 66 4.96 -0.83 2.49
N PRO A 67 4.98 -0.67 1.16
CA PRO A 67 6.16 -0.98 0.36
C PRO A 67 7.33 -0.05 0.71
N ASN A 68 8.55 -0.53 0.47
CA ASN A 68 9.74 0.31 0.57
C ASN A 68 9.81 1.27 -0.62
N VAL A 69 10.30 2.49 -0.36
CA VAL A 69 10.66 3.43 -1.41
C VAL A 69 11.81 2.87 -2.26
N THR A 70 11.76 3.12 -3.57
CA THR A 70 12.82 2.73 -4.51
C THR A 70 13.54 3.98 -5.04
N SER A 71 14.72 3.80 -5.64
CA SER A 71 15.43 4.90 -6.32
C SER A 71 14.56 5.58 -7.39
N ASP A 72 13.75 4.79 -8.09
CA ASP A 72 12.92 5.27 -9.19
C ASP A 72 11.72 6.07 -8.69
N THR A 73 11.23 5.78 -7.49
CA THR A 73 10.03 6.44 -6.94
C THR A 73 10.35 7.54 -5.93
N LEU A 74 11.62 7.71 -5.56
CA LEU A 74 12.05 8.61 -4.49
C LEU A 74 11.57 10.06 -4.68
N ASP A 75 11.57 10.56 -5.92
CA ASP A 75 11.20 11.95 -6.23
C ASP A 75 9.68 12.22 -6.20
N VAL A 76 8.87 11.16 -6.13
CA VAL A 76 7.40 11.19 -6.14
C VAL A 76 6.77 10.52 -4.92
N TRP A 77 7.57 9.85 -4.10
CA TRP A 77 7.09 8.95 -3.04
C TRP A 77 6.17 9.63 -2.04
N ASP A 78 6.58 10.77 -1.49
CA ASP A 78 5.80 11.46 -0.45
C ASP A 78 4.46 11.98 -0.99
N ASP A 79 4.46 12.44 -2.25
CA ASP A 79 3.25 12.90 -2.92
C ASP A 79 2.28 11.72 -3.19
N ALA A 80 2.79 10.63 -3.75
CA ALA A 80 2.02 9.40 -3.98
C ALA A 80 1.49 8.79 -2.66
N ARG A 81 2.29 8.84 -1.60
CA ARG A 81 1.92 8.38 -0.25
C ARG A 81 0.81 9.20 0.35
N ASN A 82 0.86 10.53 0.23
CA ASN A 82 -0.22 11.39 0.68
C ASN A 82 -1.52 11.12 -0.10
N ALA A 83 -1.44 10.93 -1.42
CA ALA A 83 -2.58 10.57 -2.24
C ALA A 83 -3.17 9.20 -1.87
N ALA A 84 -2.33 8.19 -1.67
CA ALA A 84 -2.75 6.85 -1.25
C ALA A 84 -3.39 6.87 0.14
N ARG A 85 -2.86 7.66 1.08
CA ARG A 85 -3.50 7.87 2.39
C ARG A 85 -4.89 8.47 2.24
N GLN A 86 -5.06 9.48 1.38
CA GLN A 86 -6.39 10.06 1.12
C GLN A 86 -7.34 9.06 0.47
N PHE A 87 -6.86 8.23 -0.45
CA PHE A 87 -7.64 7.13 -1.03
C PHE A 87 -8.20 6.21 0.06
N TRP A 88 -7.35 5.77 0.99
CA TRP A 88 -7.76 4.93 2.11
C TRP A 88 -8.70 5.64 3.10
N VAL A 89 -8.44 6.91 3.43
CA VAL A 89 -9.36 7.70 4.28
C VAL A 89 -10.76 7.77 3.64
N ARG A 90 -10.84 8.13 2.36
CA ARG A 90 -12.12 8.20 1.63
C ARG A 90 -12.85 6.85 1.65
N GLY A 91 -12.13 5.74 1.43
CA GLY A 91 -12.71 4.41 1.55
C GLY A 91 -13.27 4.11 2.95
N SER A 92 -12.60 4.56 4.02
CA SER A 92 -13.09 4.37 5.39
C SER A 92 -14.36 5.16 5.72
N GLU A 93 -14.63 6.23 4.99
CA GLU A 93 -15.77 7.14 5.19
C GLU A 93 -16.91 6.90 4.17
N ASP A 94 -16.69 6.06 3.15
CA ASP A 94 -17.63 5.85 2.06
C ASP A 94 -18.75 4.86 2.45
N ALA A 95 -19.93 5.40 2.72
CA ALA A 95 -21.12 4.63 3.11
C ALA A 95 -21.58 3.58 2.09
N ARG A 96 -21.06 3.59 0.85
CA ARG A 96 -21.35 2.56 -0.16
C ARG A 96 -20.59 1.26 0.09
N LEU A 97 -19.52 1.30 0.88
CA LEU A 97 -18.70 0.12 1.22
C LEU A 97 -19.22 -0.56 2.48
N SER A 98 -19.00 -1.87 2.61
CA SER A 98 -19.35 -2.61 3.83
C SER A 98 -18.49 -2.17 5.02
N ASP A 99 -18.99 -2.40 6.23
CA ASP A 99 -18.30 -2.02 7.47
C ASP A 99 -16.89 -2.64 7.56
N ASP A 100 -16.74 -3.90 7.16
CA ASP A 100 -15.45 -4.59 7.13
C ASP A 100 -14.46 -3.93 6.16
N VAL A 101 -14.92 -3.53 4.96
CA VAL A 101 -14.07 -2.84 3.99
C VAL A 101 -13.68 -1.46 4.50
N ARG A 102 -14.62 -0.72 5.10
CA ARG A 102 -14.30 0.59 5.70
C ARG A 102 -13.27 0.47 6.83
N ALA A 103 -13.35 -0.59 7.64
CA ALA A 103 -12.36 -0.87 8.67
C ALA A 103 -10.96 -1.16 8.09
N ILE A 104 -10.87 -1.98 7.03
CA ILE A 104 -9.63 -2.24 6.29
C ILE A 104 -9.02 -0.93 5.77
N CYS A 105 -9.84 -0.09 5.14
CA CYS A 105 -9.40 1.21 4.64
C CYS A 105 -8.87 2.11 5.77
N GLY A 106 -9.53 2.15 6.92
CA GLY A 106 -9.10 2.91 8.08
C GLY A 106 -7.74 2.45 8.62
N ILE A 107 -7.51 1.13 8.70
CA ILE A 107 -6.23 0.55 9.11
C ILE A 107 -5.12 0.94 8.13
N ASN A 108 -5.36 0.81 6.83
CA ASN A 108 -4.37 1.15 5.80
C ASN A 108 -4.03 2.64 5.79
N ALA A 109 -5.02 3.51 6.01
CA ALA A 109 -4.81 4.95 6.16
C ALA A 109 -3.88 5.26 7.34
N GLN A 110 -4.05 4.58 8.48
CA GLN A 110 -3.18 4.75 9.65
C GLN A 110 -1.76 4.26 9.40
N LEU A 111 -1.58 3.14 8.69
CA LEU A 111 -0.25 2.65 8.28
C LEU A 111 0.49 3.68 7.43
N LEU A 112 -0.20 4.36 6.51
CA LEU A 112 0.38 5.41 5.68
C LEU A 112 0.53 6.76 6.39
N ALA A 113 -0.07 6.95 7.57
CA ALA A 113 0.08 8.17 8.36
C ALA A 113 1.32 8.14 9.26
N ARG A 114 1.80 6.95 9.66
CA ARG A 114 3.02 6.79 10.46
C ARG A 114 4.24 7.26 9.66
N ASN A 115 5.21 7.91 10.27
CA ASN A 115 6.37 8.37 9.49
C ASN A 115 7.27 7.17 9.14
N SER A 116 7.97 7.23 8.00
CA SER A 116 8.94 6.19 7.59
C SER A 116 10.03 5.94 8.65
N HIS A 117 10.29 6.93 9.50
CA HIS A 117 11.20 6.81 10.65
C HIS A 117 10.65 5.95 11.81
N ASP A 118 9.33 5.85 11.98
CA ASP A 118 8.73 5.04 13.05
C ASP A 118 8.72 3.54 12.72
N ILE A 119 8.69 3.18 11.43
CA ILE A 119 8.65 1.78 10.97
C ILE A 119 10.01 1.10 11.19
N ALA A 120 11.12 1.81 10.90
CA ALA A 120 12.47 1.30 11.13
C ALA A 120 12.76 1.05 12.63
N LEU A 121 12.22 1.90 13.51
CA LEU A 121 12.39 1.76 14.96
C LEU A 121 11.65 0.51 15.50
N ALA A 122 10.48 0.18 14.96
CA ALA A 122 9.71 -1.01 15.36
C ALA A 122 10.39 -2.32 14.92
N GLU A 123 11.00 -2.36 13.73
CA GLU A 123 11.72 -3.53 13.20
C GLU A 123 13.11 -3.70 13.83
N SER A 124 13.69 -2.62 14.38
CA SER A 124 15.03 -2.63 14.99
C SER A 124 15.08 -3.02 16.47
N SER A 125 13.96 -3.41 17.10
CA SER A 125 13.92 -3.72 18.53
C SER A 125 14.22 -5.21 18.77
N PRO A 126 15.43 -5.60 19.24
CA PRO A 126 15.73 -6.99 19.55
C PRO A 126 15.31 -7.28 20.99
N GLY A 127 14.44 -8.26 21.19
CA GLY A 127 14.20 -8.85 22.51
C GLY A 127 12.76 -8.82 22.98
N ARG A 128 11.92 -9.64 22.34
CA ARG A 128 10.83 -10.30 23.09
C ARG A 128 11.02 -11.80 22.97
N THR A 129 11.84 -12.34 23.86
CA THR A 129 12.00 -13.78 24.05
C THR A 129 10.62 -14.40 24.33
N PRO A 130 10.24 -15.52 23.68
CA PRO A 130 9.02 -16.22 24.02
C PRO A 130 9.19 -16.84 25.40
N ILE A 131 8.27 -16.54 26.31
CA ILE A 131 8.21 -17.23 27.61
C ILE A 131 7.57 -18.60 27.33
N THR A 132 8.40 -19.64 27.19
CA THR A 132 7.95 -21.04 27.19
C THR A 132 7.70 -21.49 28.62
N ARG A 133 6.55 -22.18 28.81
CA ARG A 133 6.05 -22.71 30.08
C ARG A 133 6.95 -23.80 30.70
N SER A 134 6.84 -23.86 32.03
CA SER A 134 6.94 -25.04 32.92
C SER A 134 8.30 -25.43 33.51
N ASP A 135 8.24 -25.56 34.84
CA ASP A 135 9.00 -26.43 35.75
C ASP A 135 10.29 -25.88 36.39
N ALA A 136 10.12 -25.29 37.59
CA ALA A 136 10.99 -25.58 38.72
C ALA A 136 10.20 -25.48 40.04
N VAL A 137 9.95 -26.65 40.60
CA VAL A 137 9.55 -26.90 41.98
C VAL A 137 10.68 -26.47 42.93
N HIS A 138 10.32 -26.14 44.18
CA HIS A 138 11.13 -26.18 45.43
C HIS A 138 11.77 -24.87 45.96
N ASN A 139 11.15 -24.22 46.98
CA ASN A 139 11.64 -24.18 48.37
C ASN A 139 10.89 -23.18 49.30
N GLY A 140 10.55 -23.63 50.52
CA GLY A 140 10.24 -22.89 51.77
C GLY A 140 8.82 -22.29 51.86
N ASP A 141 7.96 -22.57 52.85
CA ASP A 141 8.09 -23.08 54.22
C ASP A 141 7.00 -24.12 54.57
#